data_AF-A0ABD7UBE2-F1
#
_entry.id   AF-A0ABD7UBE2-F1
#
_cell.length_a   1.000
_cell.length_b   1.000
_cell.length_c   1.000
_cell.angle_alpha   90.00
_cell.angle_beta   90.00
_cell.angle_gamma   90.00
#
_symmetry.space_group_name_H-M   'P 1'
#
loop_
_entity.id
_entity.type
_entity.pdbx_description
1 polymer ?
#
loop_
_entity_poly.entity_id
_entity_poly.type
_entity_poly.pdbx_seq_one_letter_code
_entity_poly.pdbx_strand_id
1 'polypeptide(L)'
;MDKYSARDYLMQCPLDLSTKELVSGMKDYCLQRRAEMLEPYRKKRYSINGDPIHHLYIIGNGFDRYHGADSTYMDFRSYLLKHNDFVVKMFELFFGPRSMMNNFDDYNDYLLCLQYGRKLPAPKNTWAKDYLWKDFEKYLSELNRERIFDFVDENLPRLYEDDENFSYAEYLGPIDIVADVVSSCTFEIQYLFHRWINTIHYKKGFRKNMLYLDPNAAYLNFNYTLFLGVKLNISNRCTKIM
;
A
#
# COMPACT_ATOMS: atom_id res chain seq x y z
N MET A 1 -30.60 -7.25 -2.94
CA MET A 1 -30.71 -8.49 -3.73
C MET A 1 -30.00 -8.24 -5.04
N ASP A 2 -28.81 -8.81 -5.19
CA ASP A 2 -27.96 -8.59 -6.37
C ASP A 2 -28.63 -9.18 -7.60
N LYS A 3 -29.28 -8.32 -8.39
CA LYS A 3 -30.07 -8.68 -9.57
C LYS A 3 -29.25 -9.22 -10.75
N TYR A 4 -27.93 -9.42 -10.59
CA TYR A 4 -26.99 -9.58 -11.69
C TYR A 4 -25.80 -10.47 -11.31
N SER A 5 -26.07 -11.74 -11.03
CA SER A 5 -25.02 -12.71 -10.70
C SER A 5 -24.74 -13.65 -11.88
N ALA A 6 -23.50 -14.15 -12.01
CA ALA A 6 -23.15 -15.17 -13.01
C ALA A 6 -24.05 -16.42 -12.89
N ARG A 7 -24.60 -16.67 -11.70
CA ARG A 7 -25.58 -17.72 -11.42
C ARG A 7 -26.85 -17.58 -12.27
N ASP A 8 -27.33 -16.36 -12.51
CA ASP A 8 -28.58 -16.14 -13.26
C ASP A 8 -28.44 -16.56 -14.74
N TYR A 9 -27.25 -16.33 -15.32
CA TYR A 9 -26.92 -16.81 -16.66
C TYR A 9 -26.81 -18.34 -16.69
N LEU A 10 -26.08 -18.93 -15.74
CA LEU A 10 -25.88 -20.38 -15.67
C LEU A 10 -27.20 -21.15 -15.49
N MET A 11 -28.17 -20.59 -14.77
CA MET A 11 -29.51 -21.20 -14.58
C MET A 11 -30.37 -21.18 -15.86
N GLN A 12 -30.02 -20.40 -16.87
CA GLN A 12 -30.73 -20.30 -18.15
C GLN A 12 -30.05 -21.13 -19.25
N CYS A 13 -28.85 -21.65 -19.00
CA CYS A 13 -28.10 -22.45 -19.96
C CYS A 13 -28.65 -23.89 -20.05
N PRO A 14 -28.84 -24.42 -21.28
CA PRO A 14 -29.06 -25.84 -21.50
C PRO A 14 -27.97 -26.72 -20.85
N LEU A 15 -28.36 -27.87 -20.31
CA LEU A 15 -27.44 -28.78 -19.61
C LEU A 15 -26.49 -29.55 -20.54
N ASP A 16 -26.76 -29.53 -21.85
CA ASP A 16 -26.01 -30.22 -22.90
C ASP A 16 -24.95 -29.35 -23.59
N LEU A 17 -24.80 -28.08 -23.17
CA LEU A 17 -23.76 -27.18 -23.65
C LEU A 17 -22.36 -27.73 -23.37
N SER A 18 -21.48 -27.66 -24.37
CA SER A 18 -20.06 -27.94 -24.13
C SER A 18 -19.43 -26.85 -23.25
N THR A 19 -18.39 -27.19 -22.49
CA THR A 19 -17.66 -26.23 -21.65
C THR A 19 -17.17 -25.02 -22.46
N LYS A 20 -16.78 -25.22 -23.73
CA LYS A 20 -16.29 -24.14 -24.60
C LYS A 20 -17.40 -23.15 -24.96
N GLU A 21 -18.59 -23.64 -25.27
CA GLU A 21 -19.75 -22.80 -25.59
C GLU A 21 -20.24 -22.06 -24.34
N LEU A 22 -20.26 -22.73 -23.19
CA LEU A 22 -20.63 -22.12 -21.91
C LEU A 22 -19.70 -20.96 -21.55
N VAL A 23 -18.38 -21.14 -21.66
CA VAL A 23 -17.39 -20.09 -21.36
C VAL A 23 -17.50 -18.92 -22.35
N SER A 24 -17.70 -19.20 -23.64
CA SER A 24 -17.87 -18.15 -24.64
C SER A 24 -19.15 -17.34 -24.38
N GLY A 25 -20.28 -18.01 -24.17
CA GLY A 25 -21.54 -17.35 -23.89
C GLY A 25 -21.53 -16.58 -22.57
N MET A 26 -20.84 -17.07 -21.54
CA MET A 26 -20.69 -16.34 -20.27
C MET A 26 -19.83 -15.08 -20.44
N LYS A 27 -18.79 -15.14 -21.29
CA LYS A 27 -17.99 -13.95 -21.64
C LYS A 27 -18.85 -12.90 -22.35
N ASP A 28 -19.65 -13.31 -23.32
CA ASP A 28 -20.52 -12.41 -24.07
C ASP A 28 -21.62 -11.81 -23.17
N TYR A 29 -22.23 -12.63 -22.32
CA TYR A 29 -23.19 -12.17 -21.30
C TYR A 29 -22.57 -11.10 -20.39
N CYS A 30 -21.37 -11.35 -19.85
CA CYS A 30 -20.67 -10.39 -19.00
C CYS A 30 -20.33 -9.08 -19.74
N LEU A 31 -19.93 -9.16 -21.02
CA LEU A 31 -19.63 -7.98 -21.83
C LEU A 31 -20.88 -7.15 -22.13
N GLN A 32 -21.98 -7.80 -22.51
CA GLN A 32 -23.26 -7.13 -22.77
C GLN A 32 -23.81 -6.46 -21.49
N ARG A 33 -23.76 -7.16 -20.35
CA ARG A 33 -24.22 -6.60 -19.07
C ARG A 33 -23.34 -5.46 -18.59
N ARG A 34 -22.02 -5.55 -18.76
CA ARG A 34 -21.12 -4.43 -18.50
C ARG A 34 -21.50 -3.22 -19.36
N ALA A 35 -21.83 -3.42 -20.63
CA ALA A 35 -22.30 -2.33 -21.49
C ALA A 35 -23.61 -1.72 -20.96
N GLU A 36 -24.61 -2.53 -20.63
CA GLU A 36 -25.89 -2.07 -20.05
C GLU A 36 -25.72 -1.31 -18.73
N MET A 37 -24.87 -1.79 -17.82
CA MET A 37 -24.55 -1.09 -16.57
C MET A 37 -23.85 0.24 -16.82
N LEU A 38 -23.05 0.32 -17.88
CA LEU A 38 -22.33 1.53 -18.25
C LEU A 38 -23.18 2.50 -19.09
N GLU A 39 -24.29 2.08 -19.70
CA GLU A 39 -25.15 2.94 -20.54
C GLU A 39 -25.63 4.23 -19.82
N PRO A 40 -26.08 4.20 -18.56
CA PRO A 40 -26.41 5.42 -17.80
C PRO A 40 -25.22 6.38 -17.64
N TYR A 41 -24.00 5.86 -17.66
CA TYR A 41 -22.76 6.64 -17.51
C TYR A 41 -22.19 7.07 -18.87
N ARG A 42 -22.50 6.35 -19.95
CA ARG A 42 -22.03 6.58 -21.31
C ARG A 42 -22.50 7.92 -21.89
N LYS A 43 -23.62 8.45 -21.38
CA LYS A 43 -24.19 9.75 -21.75
C LYS A 43 -23.92 10.88 -20.76
N LYS A 44 -23.27 10.62 -19.61
CA LYS A 44 -22.82 11.71 -18.73
C LYS A 44 -21.64 12.40 -19.38
N ARG A 45 -21.91 13.52 -20.06
CA ARG A 45 -20.87 14.50 -20.36
C ARG A 45 -20.48 15.17 -19.06
N TYR A 46 -19.30 14.84 -18.57
CA TYR A 46 -18.73 15.55 -17.44
C TYR A 46 -18.37 16.96 -17.89
N SER A 47 -18.79 17.94 -17.12
CA SER A 47 -18.47 19.34 -17.35
C SER A 47 -17.93 19.97 -16.08
N ILE A 48 -17.04 20.94 -16.22
CA ILE A 48 -16.57 21.81 -15.15
C ILE A 48 -17.02 23.22 -15.52
N ASN A 49 -17.79 23.87 -14.65
CA ASN A 49 -18.35 25.21 -14.89
C ASN A 49 -19.18 25.35 -16.19
N GLY A 50 -19.79 24.26 -16.66
CA GLY A 50 -20.58 24.25 -17.90
C GLY A 50 -19.80 23.85 -19.15
N ASP A 51 -18.47 23.86 -19.10
CA ASP A 51 -17.62 23.45 -20.22
C ASP A 51 -17.38 21.93 -20.19
N PRO A 52 -17.53 21.22 -21.32
CA PRO A 52 -17.26 19.79 -21.40
C PRO A 52 -15.79 19.46 -21.10
N ILE A 53 -15.57 18.42 -20.29
CA ILE A 53 -14.23 17.93 -19.98
C ILE A 53 -13.74 17.06 -21.15
N HIS A 54 -12.58 17.43 -21.70
CA HIS A 54 -11.94 16.71 -22.81
C HIS A 54 -10.76 15.85 -22.37
N HIS A 55 -10.13 16.20 -21.25
CA HIS A 55 -8.92 15.53 -20.74
C HIS A 55 -9.11 15.08 -19.29
N LEU A 56 -8.55 13.91 -18.98
CA LEU A 56 -8.42 13.38 -17.62
C LEU A 56 -6.94 13.12 -17.34
N TYR A 57 -6.37 13.84 -16.37
CA TYR A 57 -5.03 13.58 -15.88
C TYR A 57 -5.07 12.70 -14.63
N ILE A 58 -4.31 11.61 -14.65
CA ILE A 58 -4.06 10.75 -13.50
C ILE A 58 -2.62 10.98 -13.08
N ILE A 59 -2.43 11.56 -11.89
CA ILE A 59 -1.13 11.99 -11.41
C ILE A 59 -0.79 11.28 -10.10
N GLY A 60 0.42 10.76 -10.01
CA GLY A 60 0.96 10.14 -8.81
C GLY A 60 2.37 10.64 -8.50
N ASN A 61 3.04 9.97 -7.56
CA ASN A 61 4.35 10.36 -7.03
C ASN A 61 5.44 10.56 -8.10
N GLY A 62 5.35 9.92 -9.27
CA GLY A 62 6.26 10.14 -10.39
C GLY A 62 6.31 11.60 -10.88
N PHE A 63 5.23 12.36 -10.70
CA PHE A 63 5.17 13.77 -11.03
C PHE A 63 6.08 14.61 -10.13
N ASP A 64 6.08 14.37 -8.82
CA ASP A 64 6.95 15.06 -7.88
C ASP A 64 8.43 14.77 -8.16
N ARG A 65 8.73 13.51 -8.45
CA ARG A 65 10.07 13.07 -8.83
C ARG A 65 10.56 13.76 -10.10
N TYR A 66 9.69 13.91 -11.10
CA TYR A 66 10.01 14.64 -12.33
C TYR A 66 10.41 16.10 -12.03
N HIS A 67 9.75 16.74 -11.05
CA HIS A 67 10.07 18.08 -10.58
C HIS A 67 11.18 18.13 -9.52
N GLY A 68 11.85 16.99 -9.28
CA GLY A 68 13.05 16.89 -8.46
C GLY A 68 12.79 16.81 -6.95
N ALA A 69 11.61 16.40 -6.52
CA ALA A 69 11.38 16.04 -5.12
C ALA A 69 11.96 14.65 -4.82
N ASP A 70 12.62 14.55 -3.67
CA ASP A 70 13.11 13.29 -3.11
C ASP A 70 11.96 12.61 -2.34
N SER A 71 10.99 12.09 -3.10
CA SER A 71 9.73 11.53 -2.60
C SER A 71 9.58 10.03 -2.83
N THR A 72 10.68 9.31 -3.10
CA THR A 72 10.64 7.85 -3.23
C THR A 72 10.48 7.17 -1.87
N TYR A 73 10.09 5.89 -1.89
CA TYR A 73 10.16 5.07 -0.69
C TYR A 73 11.59 5.03 -0.12
N MET A 74 12.64 5.02 -0.95
CA MET A 74 14.02 5.00 -0.47
C MET A 74 14.41 6.30 0.26
N ASP A 75 13.85 7.42 -0.16
CA ASP A 75 14.01 8.71 0.52
C ASP A 75 13.33 8.66 1.90
N PHE A 76 12.11 8.12 1.97
CA PHE A 76 11.41 7.90 3.23
C PHE A 76 12.14 6.91 4.14
N ARG A 77 12.61 5.78 3.61
CA ARG A 77 13.39 4.79 4.35
C ARG A 77 14.65 5.41 4.95
N SER A 78 15.35 6.23 4.17
CA SER A 78 16.54 6.96 4.63
C SER A 78 16.21 7.95 5.75
N TYR A 79 15.03 8.57 5.69
CA TYR A 79 14.51 9.40 6.79
C TYR A 79 14.24 8.55 8.04
N LEU A 80 13.51 7.44 7.91
CA LEU A 80 13.17 6.58 9.04
C LEU A 80 14.42 6.02 9.74
N LEU A 81 15.42 5.55 9.00
CA LEU A 81 16.70 5.06 9.58
C LEU A 81 17.43 6.10 10.45
N LYS A 82 17.21 7.39 10.20
CA LYS A 82 17.83 8.49 10.97
C LYS A 82 17.04 8.90 12.21
N HIS A 83 15.75 8.57 12.26
CA HIS A 83 14.83 9.04 13.31
C HIS A 83 14.37 7.92 14.22
N ASN A 84 14.07 6.76 13.66
CA ASN A 84 13.63 5.58 14.38
C ASN A 84 13.94 4.32 13.54
N ASP A 85 15.15 3.77 13.73
CA ASP A 85 15.62 2.60 12.99
C ASP A 85 14.85 1.33 13.36
N PHE A 86 14.35 1.23 14.60
CA PHE A 86 13.47 0.16 15.05
C PHE A 86 12.23 0.07 14.17
N VAL A 87 11.54 1.18 13.92
CA VAL A 87 10.34 1.21 13.06
C VAL A 87 10.63 0.67 11.66
N VAL A 88 11.79 1.01 11.05
CA VAL A 88 12.18 0.45 9.74
C VAL A 88 12.39 -1.06 9.81
N LYS A 89 13.11 -1.52 10.82
CA LYS A 89 13.40 -2.95 11.01
C LYS A 89 12.12 -3.75 11.17
N MET A 90 11.19 -3.28 12.00
CA MET A 90 9.91 -3.93 12.21
C MET A 90 9.03 -3.88 10.97
N PHE A 91 8.96 -2.73 10.29
CA PHE A 91 8.23 -2.62 9.04
C PHE A 91 8.74 -3.62 8.00
N GLU A 92 10.04 -3.68 7.78
CA GLU A 92 10.66 -4.58 6.79
C GLU A 92 10.65 -6.05 7.21
N LEU A 93 10.32 -6.34 8.47
CA LEU A 93 10.21 -7.68 9.03
C LEU A 93 8.77 -8.21 9.07
N PHE A 94 7.76 -7.34 9.05
CA PHE A 94 6.35 -7.78 9.08
C PHE A 94 5.56 -7.43 7.81
N PHE A 95 6.10 -6.54 6.97
CA PHE A 95 5.48 -6.06 5.73
C PHE A 95 6.46 -6.25 4.54
N GLY A 96 5.94 -6.67 3.38
CA GLY A 96 6.76 -6.90 2.17
C GLY A 96 6.63 -8.32 1.57
N PRO A 97 6.92 -8.51 0.27
CA PRO A 97 7.00 -9.83 -0.33
C PRO A 97 8.19 -10.57 0.28
N ARG A 98 7.94 -11.78 0.77
CA ARG A 98 8.97 -12.60 1.40
C ARG A 98 9.69 -11.88 2.54
N SER A 99 8.93 -11.17 3.39
CA SER A 99 9.46 -10.84 4.70
C SER A 99 10.09 -12.10 5.33
N MET A 100 11.38 -11.99 5.67
CA MET A 100 12.38 -13.03 6.00
C MET A 100 13.26 -13.61 4.89
N MET A 101 12.80 -14.02 3.70
CA MET A 101 13.64 -14.88 2.82
C MET A 101 14.90 -14.20 2.24
N ASN A 102 15.00 -12.87 2.33
CA ASN A 102 16.13 -12.11 1.77
C ASN A 102 16.84 -11.20 2.79
N ASN A 103 16.40 -11.17 4.06
CA ASN A 103 16.91 -10.20 5.04
C ASN A 103 17.93 -10.79 6.01
N PHE A 104 17.86 -12.09 6.30
CA PHE A 104 18.74 -12.78 7.26
C PHE A 104 19.09 -14.18 6.76
N ASP A 105 20.34 -14.59 6.98
CA ASP A 105 20.84 -15.91 6.56
C ASP A 105 20.42 -17.00 7.58
N ASP A 106 20.07 -16.63 8.83
CA ASP A 106 19.71 -17.52 9.95
C ASP A 106 18.47 -17.01 10.72
N TYR A 107 17.67 -17.94 11.26
CA TYR A 107 16.51 -17.65 12.11
C TYR A 107 16.86 -16.99 13.45
N ASN A 108 18.06 -17.27 14.00
CA ASN A 108 18.54 -16.64 15.23
C ASN A 108 18.84 -15.15 15.02
N ASP A 109 19.22 -14.72 13.82
CA ASP A 109 19.41 -13.29 13.52
C ASP A 109 18.10 -12.50 13.63
N TYR A 110 16.98 -13.17 13.35
CA TYR A 110 15.64 -12.64 13.54
C TYR A 110 15.28 -12.44 15.02
N LEU A 111 15.49 -13.47 15.86
CA LEU A 111 15.26 -13.37 17.32
C LEU A 111 16.18 -12.31 17.95
N LEU A 112 17.43 -12.20 17.48
CA LEU A 112 18.36 -11.17 17.93
C LEU A 112 17.93 -9.76 17.52
N CYS A 113 17.28 -9.59 16.37
CA CYS A 113 16.72 -8.30 15.93
C CYS A 113 15.63 -7.81 16.90
N LEU A 114 14.78 -8.74 17.36
CA LEU A 114 13.68 -8.47 18.27
C LEU A 114 14.16 -8.26 19.72
N GLN A 115 15.15 -9.04 20.18
CA GLN A 115 15.68 -8.94 21.54
C GLN A 115 16.64 -7.76 21.75
N TYR A 116 17.46 -7.40 20.75
CA TYR A 116 18.55 -6.42 20.95
C TYR A 116 18.32 -5.06 20.29
N GLY A 117 17.30 -4.92 19.43
CA GLY A 117 16.68 -3.68 18.93
C GLY A 117 17.56 -2.63 18.20
N ARG A 118 18.88 -2.58 18.46
CA ARG A 118 19.76 -1.45 18.11
C ARG A 118 21.14 -1.87 17.61
N LYS A 119 21.59 -3.11 17.82
CA LYS A 119 22.96 -3.54 17.46
C LYS A 119 23.11 -4.32 16.15
N LEU A 120 22.01 -4.68 15.48
CA LEU A 120 22.08 -5.38 14.20
C LEU A 120 21.98 -4.42 12.99
N PRO A 121 22.68 -4.74 11.88
CA PRO A 121 22.63 -3.94 10.67
C PRO A 121 21.20 -3.88 10.13
N ALA A 122 20.84 -2.75 9.55
CA ALA A 122 19.54 -2.61 8.89
C ALA A 122 19.37 -3.71 7.83
N PRO A 123 18.17 -4.31 7.70
CA PRO A 123 17.92 -5.34 6.70
C PRO A 123 18.40 -4.89 5.32
N LYS A 124 18.99 -5.80 4.56
CA LYS A 124 19.33 -5.56 3.15
C LYS A 124 18.01 -5.54 2.38
N ASN A 125 17.32 -4.40 2.38
CA ASN A 125 16.06 -4.24 1.66
C ASN A 125 16.31 -4.37 0.15
N THR A 126 16.25 -5.60 -0.35
CA THR A 126 16.38 -5.98 -1.76
C THR A 126 15.03 -5.85 -2.46
N TRP A 127 13.93 -6.12 -1.76
CA TRP A 127 12.60 -6.11 -2.36
C TRP A 127 12.16 -4.70 -2.77
N ALA A 128 12.32 -3.67 -1.95
CA ALA A 128 11.91 -2.31 -2.34
C ALA A 128 12.77 -1.70 -3.48
N LYS A 129 13.91 -2.32 -3.81
CA LYS A 129 14.70 -1.99 -5.01
C LYS A 129 14.15 -2.66 -6.27
N ASP A 130 13.65 -3.89 -6.13
CA ASP A 130 13.26 -4.75 -7.25
C ASP A 130 11.74 -4.70 -7.56
N TYR A 131 10.91 -4.31 -6.59
CA TYR A 131 9.46 -4.21 -6.77
C TYR A 131 9.04 -2.77 -7.07
N LEU A 132 8.31 -2.62 -8.19
CA LEU A 132 7.74 -1.37 -8.65
C LEU A 132 6.76 -0.82 -7.60
N TRP A 133 6.53 0.49 -7.63
CA TRP A 133 5.55 1.20 -6.80
C TRP A 133 4.17 0.52 -6.69
N LYS A 134 3.74 -0.16 -7.76
CA LYS A 134 2.47 -0.93 -7.80
C LYS A 134 2.39 -2.01 -6.72
N ASP A 135 3.52 -2.59 -6.35
CA ASP A 135 3.59 -3.69 -5.40
C ASP A 135 3.82 -3.15 -3.98
N PHE A 136 4.37 -1.94 -3.86
CA PHE A 136 4.56 -1.27 -2.56
C PHE A 136 3.23 -1.06 -1.82
N GLU A 137 2.19 -0.55 -2.48
CA GLU A 137 0.85 -0.38 -1.88
C GLU A 137 0.23 -1.72 -1.48
N LYS A 138 0.38 -2.74 -2.33
CA LYS A 138 -0.06 -4.11 -2.04
C LYS A 138 0.59 -4.64 -0.76
N TYR A 139 1.90 -4.53 -0.63
CA TYR A 139 2.61 -5.08 0.52
C TYR A 139 2.47 -4.25 1.79
N LEU A 140 2.24 -2.93 1.67
CA LEU A 140 1.83 -2.11 2.81
C LEU A 140 0.50 -2.59 3.43
N SER A 141 -0.42 -3.10 2.60
CA SER A 141 -1.69 -3.64 3.08
C SER A 141 -1.61 -5.07 3.61
N GLU A 142 -0.50 -5.77 3.37
CA GLU A 142 -0.32 -7.18 3.72
C GLU A 142 0.57 -7.32 4.97
N LEU A 143 -0.06 -7.22 6.15
CA LEU A 143 0.56 -7.64 7.40
C LEU A 143 0.71 -9.17 7.39
N ASN A 144 1.93 -9.66 7.56
CA ASN A 144 2.18 -11.10 7.65
C ASN A 144 1.77 -11.66 9.03
N ARG A 145 0.49 -11.97 9.19
CA ARG A 145 -0.09 -12.49 10.44
C ARG A 145 0.49 -13.84 10.84
N GLU A 146 0.76 -14.73 9.87
CA GLU A 146 1.35 -16.04 10.15
C GLU A 146 2.67 -15.90 10.89
N ARG A 147 3.52 -14.95 10.46
CA ARG A 147 4.80 -14.70 11.13
C ARG A 147 4.69 -14.06 12.50
N ILE A 148 3.66 -13.25 12.72
CA ILE A 148 3.35 -12.74 14.05
C ILE A 148 3.00 -13.90 14.99
N PHE A 149 2.21 -14.87 14.52
CA PHE A 149 1.87 -16.05 15.31
C PHE A 149 3.07 -16.97 15.52
N ASP A 150 3.87 -17.24 14.48
CA ASP A 150 5.12 -18.01 14.61
C ASP A 150 6.02 -17.40 15.71
N PHE A 151 6.16 -16.07 15.74
CA PHE A 151 6.92 -15.38 16.78
C PHE A 151 6.38 -15.62 18.18
N VAL A 152 5.07 -15.45 18.36
CA VAL A 152 4.42 -15.61 19.67
C VAL A 152 4.57 -17.05 20.13
N ASP A 153 4.24 -18.02 19.28
CA ASP A 153 4.28 -19.44 19.61
C ASP A 153 5.68 -19.91 20.00
N GLU A 154 6.72 -19.38 19.37
CA GLU A 154 8.10 -19.75 19.69
C GLU A 154 8.63 -19.10 20.97
N ASN A 155 8.13 -17.91 21.33
CA ASN A 155 8.60 -17.18 22.51
C ASN A 155 7.69 -17.37 23.74
N LEU A 156 6.50 -17.97 23.57
CA LEU A 156 5.63 -18.31 24.68
C LEU A 156 6.28 -19.39 25.57
N PRO A 157 6.17 -19.26 26.90
CA PRO A 157 6.67 -20.29 27.82
C PRO A 157 5.90 -21.58 27.59
N ARG A 158 6.61 -22.72 27.55
CA ARG A 158 6.02 -24.07 27.47
C ARG A 158 5.60 -24.57 28.85
N LEU A 159 5.01 -23.69 29.63
CA LEU A 159 4.56 -23.93 30.99
C LEU A 159 3.08 -23.59 31.07
N TYR A 160 2.34 -24.34 31.87
CA TYR A 160 0.94 -24.04 32.17
C TYR A 160 0.86 -23.10 33.38
N GLU A 161 -0.27 -22.40 33.55
CA GLU A 161 -0.45 -21.44 34.65
C GLU A 161 -0.29 -22.08 36.04
N ASP A 162 -0.47 -23.40 36.15
CA ASP A 162 -0.31 -24.19 37.38
C ASP A 162 1.12 -24.69 37.63
N ASP A 163 2.06 -24.44 36.72
CA ASP A 163 3.48 -24.77 36.93
C ASP A 163 4.14 -23.80 37.92
N GLU A 164 4.94 -24.32 38.86
CA GLU A 164 5.62 -23.50 39.87
C GLU A 164 6.61 -22.48 39.26
N ASN A 165 7.13 -22.77 38.07
CA ASN A 165 8.05 -21.87 37.36
C ASN A 165 7.32 -20.91 36.40
N PHE A 166 5.98 -20.95 36.34
CA PHE A 166 5.22 -20.07 35.46
C PHE A 166 5.31 -18.61 35.92
N SER A 167 5.61 -17.72 34.97
CA SER A 167 5.63 -16.28 35.18
C SER A 167 4.73 -15.58 34.17
N TYR A 168 3.76 -14.82 34.67
CA TYR A 168 2.94 -13.96 33.82
C TYR A 168 3.78 -12.95 33.03
N ALA A 169 4.93 -12.52 33.56
CA ALA A 169 5.83 -11.64 32.83
C ALA A 169 6.46 -12.32 31.60
N GLU A 170 6.78 -13.62 31.70
CA GLU A 170 7.33 -14.40 30.58
C GLU A 170 6.25 -14.73 29.55
N TYR A 171 5.00 -14.95 29.99
CA TYR A 171 3.85 -15.15 29.11
C TYR A 171 3.44 -13.87 28.35
N LEU A 172 3.40 -12.72 29.04
CA LEU A 172 2.96 -11.45 28.45
C LEU A 172 4.05 -10.76 27.61
N GLY A 173 5.33 -10.99 27.91
CA GLY A 173 6.45 -10.35 27.17
C GLY A 173 6.38 -10.50 25.64
N PRO A 174 6.19 -11.71 25.09
CA PRO A 174 6.03 -11.91 23.64
C PRO A 174 4.82 -11.18 23.06
N ILE A 175 3.71 -11.12 23.81
CA ILE A 175 2.48 -10.45 23.39
C ILE A 175 2.69 -8.93 23.35
N ASP A 176 3.36 -8.37 24.36
CA ASP A 176 3.71 -6.95 24.42
C ASP A 176 4.63 -6.56 23.26
N ILE A 177 5.60 -7.41 22.90
CA ILE A 177 6.45 -7.19 21.73
C ILE A 177 5.60 -7.12 20.45
N VAL A 178 4.64 -8.03 20.26
CA VAL A 178 3.72 -7.99 19.11
C VAL A 178 2.87 -6.72 19.12
N ALA A 179 2.36 -6.31 20.28
CA ALA A 179 1.61 -5.07 20.40
C ALA A 179 2.48 -3.86 19.99
N ASP A 180 3.74 -3.82 20.42
CA ASP A 180 4.70 -2.79 20.04
C ASP A 180 5.03 -2.81 18.54
N VAL A 181 5.15 -4.00 17.93
CA VAL A 181 5.30 -4.15 16.47
C VAL A 181 4.13 -3.53 15.75
N VAL A 182 2.90 -3.92 16.13
CA VAL A 182 1.68 -3.45 15.49
C VAL A 182 1.54 -1.95 15.67
N SER A 183 1.81 -1.43 16.88
CA SER A 183 1.78 0.00 17.17
C SER A 183 2.79 0.78 16.32
N SER A 184 4.02 0.27 16.22
CA SER A 184 5.09 0.86 15.40
C SER A 184 4.71 0.92 13.93
N CYS A 185 4.16 -0.17 13.39
CA CYS A 185 3.82 -0.25 11.97
C CYS A 185 2.54 0.50 11.59
N THR A 186 1.59 0.65 12.52
CA THR A 186 0.31 1.30 12.26
C THR A 186 0.33 2.79 12.60
N PHE A 187 0.81 3.16 13.80
CA PHE A 187 0.77 4.54 14.26
C PHE A 187 2.08 5.28 14.00
N GLU A 188 3.22 4.71 14.40
CA GLU A 188 4.51 5.41 14.32
C GLU A 188 4.94 5.67 12.88
N ILE A 189 4.78 4.70 11.96
CA ILE A 189 5.07 4.92 10.54
C ILE A 189 4.21 6.03 9.94
N GLN A 190 2.91 6.07 10.25
CA GLN A 190 2.02 7.11 9.75
C GLN A 190 2.44 8.49 10.26
N TYR A 191 2.76 8.59 11.54
CA TYR A 191 3.26 9.81 12.16
C TYR A 191 4.58 10.28 11.51
N LEU A 192 5.55 9.37 11.36
CA LEU A 192 6.85 9.66 10.75
C LEU A 192 6.72 10.00 9.27
N PHE A 193 5.81 9.36 8.53
CA PHE A 193 5.49 9.67 7.15
C PHE A 193 4.93 11.09 7.03
N HIS A 194 3.98 11.46 7.89
CA HIS A 194 3.42 12.81 7.90
C HIS A 194 4.48 13.86 8.25
N ARG A 195 5.43 13.56 9.13
CA ARG A 195 6.55 14.47 9.38
C ARG A 195 7.49 14.57 8.18
N TRP A 196 7.87 13.43 7.60
CA TRP A 196 8.76 13.37 6.46
C TRP A 196 8.19 14.11 5.24
N ILE A 197 6.91 13.89 4.88
CA ILE A 197 6.32 14.50 3.69
C ILE A 197 6.34 16.05 3.76
N ASN A 198 6.25 16.61 4.98
CA ASN A 198 6.34 18.05 5.22
C ASN A 198 7.77 18.61 5.12
N THR A 199 8.79 17.75 5.08
CA THR A 199 10.19 18.14 4.85
C THR A 199 10.59 18.13 3.37
N ILE A 200 9.74 17.59 2.50
CA ILE A 200 10.06 17.46 1.08
C ILE A 200 10.08 18.84 0.42
N HIS A 201 11.19 19.12 -0.27
CA HIS A 201 11.39 20.35 -1.02
C HIS A 201 11.77 20.04 -2.46
N TYR A 202 11.29 20.87 -3.38
CA TYR A 202 11.59 20.74 -4.81
C TYR A 202 12.93 21.39 -5.14
N LYS A 203 13.65 20.83 -6.11
CA LYS A 203 14.92 21.40 -6.58
C LYS A 203 14.75 22.85 -7.02
N LYS A 204 15.75 23.68 -6.71
CA LYS A 204 15.80 25.06 -7.19
C LYS A 204 15.69 25.07 -8.72
N GLY A 205 14.78 25.88 -9.25
CA GLY A 205 14.57 25.99 -10.69
C GLY A 205 13.60 24.96 -11.29
N PHE A 206 12.90 24.14 -10.49
CA PHE A 206 11.88 23.19 -11.00
C PHE A 206 10.85 23.84 -11.94
N ARG A 207 10.56 25.14 -11.73
CA ARG A 207 9.66 25.94 -12.57
C ARG A 207 10.06 25.99 -14.06
N LYS A 208 11.32 25.72 -14.39
CA LYS A 208 11.81 25.66 -15.79
C LYS A 208 11.35 24.39 -16.51
N ASN A 209 10.97 23.35 -15.77
CA ASN A 209 10.53 22.07 -16.30
C ASN A 209 9.05 21.81 -15.97
N MET A 210 8.23 22.86 -15.89
CA MET A 210 6.80 22.68 -15.62
C MET A 210 6.13 22.00 -16.80
N LEU A 211 5.48 20.88 -16.54
CA LEU A 211 4.58 20.26 -17.51
C LEU A 211 3.37 21.16 -17.71
N TYR A 212 3.01 21.42 -18.97
CA TYR A 212 1.76 22.05 -19.30
C TYR A 212 0.62 21.06 -19.04
N LEU A 213 -0.32 21.45 -18.17
CA LEU A 213 -1.54 20.69 -17.90
C LEU A 213 -2.72 21.56 -18.28
N ASP A 214 -3.68 21.00 -19.02
CA ASP A 214 -4.87 21.71 -19.46
C ASP A 214 -5.71 22.16 -18.24
N PRO A 215 -5.86 23.47 -17.98
CA PRO A 215 -6.59 23.97 -16.81
C PRO A 215 -8.09 23.60 -16.81
N ASN A 216 -8.63 23.15 -17.95
CA ASN A 216 -10.02 22.72 -18.10
C ASN A 216 -10.20 21.19 -18.04
N ALA A 217 -9.13 20.45 -17.74
CA ALA A 217 -9.18 19.02 -17.54
C ALA A 217 -9.72 18.61 -16.15
N ALA A 218 -10.11 17.35 -16.04
CA ALA A 218 -10.29 16.68 -14.76
C ALA A 218 -8.95 16.11 -14.25
N TYR A 219 -8.77 16.12 -12.92
CA TYR A 219 -7.54 15.64 -12.29
C TYR A 219 -7.84 14.64 -11.17
N LEU A 220 -7.26 13.45 -11.27
CA LEU A 220 -7.16 12.48 -10.17
C LEU A 220 -5.74 12.50 -9.63
N ASN A 221 -5.60 12.82 -8.35
CA ASN A 221 -4.30 12.98 -7.71
C ASN A 221 -4.09 11.96 -6.60
N PHE A 222 -3.14 11.07 -6.84
CA PHE A 222 -2.62 10.06 -5.91
C PHE A 222 -1.29 10.47 -5.29
N ASN A 223 -0.88 11.71 -5.51
CA ASN A 223 0.38 12.21 -5.00
C ASN A 223 0.25 12.64 -3.53
N TYR A 224 1.29 12.37 -2.76
CA TYR A 224 1.29 12.61 -1.31
C TYR A 224 1.46 14.07 -0.96
N THR A 225 2.14 14.84 -1.80
CA THR A 225 2.41 16.26 -1.56
C THR A 225 1.29 17.15 -2.09
N LEU A 226 1.26 18.39 -1.61
CA LEU A 226 0.33 19.42 -2.07
C LEU A 226 0.80 20.14 -3.36
N PHE A 227 1.78 19.60 -4.09
CA PHE A 227 2.42 20.26 -5.23
C PHE A 227 1.42 20.77 -6.28
N LEU A 228 0.52 19.89 -6.73
CA LEU A 228 -0.48 20.20 -7.76
C LEU A 228 -1.46 21.29 -7.32
N GLY A 229 -1.90 21.25 -6.05
CA GLY A 229 -2.81 22.24 -5.50
C GLY A 229 -2.13 23.60 -5.35
N VAL A 230 -0.95 23.62 -4.73
CA VAL A 230 -0.28 24.85 -4.27
C VAL A 230 0.58 25.51 -5.34
N LYS A 231 1.25 24.73 -6.21
CA LYS A 231 2.19 25.27 -7.20
C LYS A 231 1.59 25.45 -8.59
N LEU A 232 0.57 24.66 -8.93
CA LEU A 232 -0.10 24.69 -10.23
C LEU A 232 -1.49 25.34 -10.20
N ASN A 233 -2.00 25.68 -9.01
CA ASN A 233 -3.31 26.32 -8.81
C ASN A 233 -4.49 25.49 -9.33
N ILE A 234 -4.36 24.15 -9.30
CA ILE A 234 -5.38 23.19 -9.79
C ILE A 234 -6.30 22.72 -8.64
N SER A 235 -6.12 23.27 -7.43
CA SER A 235 -6.78 22.88 -6.16
C SER A 235 -8.28 22.60 -6.27
N ASN A 236 -9.05 23.46 -6.95
CA ASN A 236 -10.51 23.39 -6.96
C ASN A 236 -11.09 22.35 -7.94
N ARG A 237 -10.24 21.66 -8.72
CA ARG A 237 -10.64 20.71 -9.78
C ARG A 237 -9.94 19.36 -9.65
N CYS A 238 -9.22 19.17 -8.54
CA CYS A 238 -8.40 18.02 -8.26
C CYS A 238 -9.05 17.17 -7.17
N THR A 239 -9.48 15.97 -7.52
CA THR A 239 -9.90 14.99 -6.51
C THR A 239 -8.66 14.29 -5.99
N LYS A 240 -8.31 14.56 -4.73
CA LYS A 240 -7.28 13.81 -4.01
C LYS A 240 -7.89 12.51 -3.50
N ILE A 241 -7.26 11.38 -3.82
CA ILE A 241 -7.79 10.04 -3.49
C ILE A 241 -7.10 9.44 -2.24
N MET A 242 -6.01 10.05 -1.77
CA MET A 242 -5.25 9.67 -0.56
C MET A 242 -5.28 10.74 0.52
#